data_AF-A0A1M7EBD2-F1
#
_entry.id   AF-A0A1M7EBD2-F1
#
_cell.length_a   1.000
_cell.length_b   1.000
_cell.length_c   1.000
_cell.angle_alpha   90.00
_cell.angle_beta   90.00
_cell.angle_gamma   90.00
#
_symmetry.space_group_name_H-M   'P 1'
#
loop_
_entity.id
_entity.type
_entity.pdbx_description
1 polymer ?
#
loop_
_entity_poly.entity_id
_entity_poly.type
_entity_poly.pdbx_seq_one_letter_code
_entity_poly.pdbx_strand_id
1 'polypeptide(L)'
;MNSTTVSRFLLENKTIIAMAMICSFVIILNACTTDADEGFDTASVCPSEGTNIYGMPNRGTFVDERDGQEYRYTTIGNQVWMAQSLNYEATGSFCYDSLPKNCEKYGRLYRGENLDHLCPAGWRMPKSNDYENLLITVDNRMDVLSTGYWENIQDTIYINKCGMSLRAGGFAYLTESRNENNDVSFWTNESDGSDYFFTFYVCYNYMSISSLGHSIETMKYYIRCIKE
;
A
#
# COMPACT_ATOMS: atom_id res chain seq x y z
N MET A 1 -2.90 46.90 -74.78
CA MET A 1 -2.56 46.44 -76.14
C MET A 1 -1.13 45.93 -76.12
N ASN A 2 -0.96 44.64 -76.44
CA ASN A 2 0.25 43.92 -76.84
C ASN A 2 1.46 43.90 -75.88
N SER A 3 2.31 42.87 -75.84
CA SER A 3 2.30 41.47 -76.28
C SER A 3 3.71 40.95 -75.98
N THR A 4 3.83 39.71 -75.49
CA THR A 4 4.93 38.75 -75.74
C THR A 4 6.39 39.14 -75.43
N THR A 5 7.06 38.56 -74.42
CA THR A 5 7.55 37.16 -74.31
C THR A 5 8.87 36.91 -75.08
N VAL A 6 9.96 36.85 -74.30
CA VAL A 6 11.02 35.82 -74.27
C VAL A 6 11.85 35.59 -75.55
N SER A 7 13.18 35.67 -75.44
CA SER A 7 14.06 34.49 -75.38
C SER A 7 15.50 34.79 -75.79
N ARG A 8 16.41 34.37 -74.90
CA ARG A 8 17.69 33.67 -75.17
C ARG A 8 18.91 34.45 -75.67
N PHE A 9 19.97 34.19 -74.89
CA PHE A 9 21.38 34.07 -75.28
C PHE A 9 22.04 35.42 -75.59
N LEU A 10 23.00 35.89 -74.80
CA LEU A 10 24.32 35.28 -74.67
C LEU A 10 25.01 35.79 -73.38
N LEU A 11 25.73 34.87 -72.69
CA LEU A 11 27.08 35.00 -72.10
C LEU A 11 27.41 36.29 -71.29
N GLU A 12 27.84 36.28 -70.03
CA GLU A 12 28.92 35.53 -69.35
C GLU A 12 28.72 35.73 -67.83
N ASN A 13 28.49 34.71 -67.02
CA ASN A 13 29.42 33.84 -66.32
C ASN A 13 30.49 34.52 -65.42
N LYS A 14 30.33 34.25 -64.11
CA LYS A 14 31.37 34.05 -63.08
C LYS A 14 32.09 35.28 -62.54
N THR A 15 31.45 35.98 -61.62
CA THR A 15 31.92 36.13 -60.23
C THR A 15 30.81 36.77 -59.40
N ILE A 16 30.87 36.62 -58.08
CA ILE A 16 30.02 37.25 -57.04
C ILE A 16 28.83 36.38 -56.58
N ILE A 17 28.80 36.19 -55.25
CA ILE A 17 27.73 35.72 -54.35
C ILE A 17 27.69 34.20 -54.05
N ALA A 18 28.49 33.79 -53.07
CA ALA A 18 28.12 32.74 -52.12
C ALA A 18 28.88 32.95 -50.80
N MET A 19 28.34 33.79 -49.92
CA MET A 19 28.79 33.88 -48.53
C MET A 19 27.63 33.34 -47.67
N ALA A 20 27.75 32.08 -47.25
CA ALA A 20 26.75 31.39 -46.45
C ALA A 20 27.39 30.81 -45.18
N MET A 21 26.82 31.21 -44.05
CA MET A 21 26.73 30.52 -42.76
C MET A 21 28.02 29.98 -42.10
N ILE A 22 28.55 30.78 -41.18
CA ILE A 22 29.12 30.27 -39.93
C ILE A 22 28.30 30.91 -38.81
N CYS A 23 27.26 30.20 -38.37
CA CYS A 23 26.49 30.56 -37.18
C CYS A 23 27.39 30.34 -35.97
N SER A 24 27.65 31.42 -35.25
CA SER A 24 28.42 31.45 -34.02
C SER A 24 27.84 30.48 -32.98
N PHE A 25 28.71 29.60 -32.52
CA PHE A 25 28.51 28.72 -31.38
C PHE A 25 28.24 29.52 -30.09
N VAL A 26 27.55 28.83 -29.17
CA VAL A 26 27.28 29.16 -27.75
C VAL A 26 25.93 29.84 -27.49
N ILE A 27 24.89 29.01 -27.51
CA ILE A 27 23.69 29.20 -26.70
C ILE A 27 23.98 28.50 -25.37
N ILE A 28 24.14 29.27 -24.29
CA ILE A 28 24.10 28.74 -22.93
C ILE A 28 22.63 28.34 -22.70
N LEU A 29 22.31 27.07 -22.97
CA LEU A 29 21.10 26.46 -22.47
C LEU A 29 21.27 26.31 -20.96
N ASN A 30 20.85 27.34 -20.23
CA ASN A 30 20.44 27.15 -18.85
C ASN A 30 19.15 26.34 -18.92
N ALA A 31 19.29 25.02 -19.10
CA ALA A 31 18.20 24.12 -18.79
C ALA A 31 17.97 24.32 -17.28
N CYS A 32 16.88 25.01 -16.92
CA CYS A 32 16.25 24.70 -15.66
C CYS A 32 16.10 23.18 -15.69
N THR A 33 16.80 22.50 -14.78
CA THR A 33 16.46 21.13 -14.46
C THR A 33 14.98 21.22 -14.14
N THR A 34 14.12 20.70 -15.02
CA THR A 34 12.82 20.27 -14.54
C THR A 34 13.21 19.24 -13.51
N ASP A 35 13.03 19.54 -12.23
CA ASP A 35 13.10 18.54 -11.19
C ASP A 35 12.37 17.34 -11.77
N ALA A 36 13.13 16.27 -12.04
CA ALA A 36 12.50 15.02 -12.42
C ALA A 36 11.57 14.77 -11.25
N ASP A 37 10.27 14.79 -11.53
CA ASP A 37 9.29 14.21 -10.65
C ASP A 37 9.86 12.82 -10.34
N GLU A 38 10.47 12.66 -9.16
CA GLU A 38 10.99 11.40 -8.70
C GLU A 38 9.75 10.56 -8.45
N GLY A 39 9.22 10.00 -9.53
CA GLY A 39 8.01 9.22 -9.54
C GLY A 39 8.20 8.15 -8.50
N PHE A 40 7.40 8.24 -7.44
CA PHE A 40 7.40 7.33 -6.31
C PHE A 40 7.37 5.89 -6.84
N ASP A 41 8.53 5.21 -6.76
CA ASP A 41 8.65 3.85 -7.25
C ASP A 41 8.13 2.92 -6.16
N THR A 42 6.92 2.40 -6.36
CA THR A 42 6.35 1.40 -5.44
C THR A 42 7.29 0.20 -5.24
N ALA A 43 8.15 -0.15 -6.22
CA ALA A 43 9.13 -1.23 -6.05
C ALA A 43 10.24 -0.89 -5.06
N SER A 44 10.55 0.40 -4.85
CA SER A 44 11.46 0.84 -3.78
C SER A 44 10.83 0.70 -2.40
N VAL A 45 9.52 0.94 -2.30
CA VAL A 45 8.76 0.95 -1.05
C VAL A 45 8.38 -0.45 -0.61
N CYS A 46 7.95 -1.30 -1.53
CA CYS A 46 7.51 -2.65 -1.21
C CYS A 46 7.97 -3.63 -2.30
N PRO A 47 9.29 -3.90 -2.35
CA PRO A 47 9.89 -4.74 -3.38
C PRO A 47 9.25 -6.14 -3.41
N SER A 48 9.02 -6.68 -4.61
CA SER A 48 8.55 -8.06 -4.78
C SER A 48 9.68 -9.08 -4.71
N GLU A 49 10.86 -8.70 -5.19
CA GLU A 49 12.05 -9.54 -5.29
C GLU A 49 13.15 -9.07 -4.33
N GLY A 50 14.17 -9.91 -4.12
CA GLY A 50 15.30 -9.61 -3.22
C GLY A 50 15.04 -10.02 -1.78
N THR A 51 15.90 -9.57 -0.86
CA THR A 51 15.86 -9.98 0.55
C THR A 51 15.58 -8.82 1.49
N ASN A 52 14.79 -9.07 2.54
CA ASN A 52 14.54 -8.13 3.62
C ASN A 52 15.66 -8.18 4.68
N ILE A 53 15.52 -7.36 5.73
CA ILE A 53 16.50 -7.22 6.82
C ILE A 53 16.74 -8.51 7.63
N TYR A 54 15.86 -9.52 7.49
CA TYR A 54 15.99 -10.82 8.13
C TYR A 54 16.67 -11.87 7.24
N GLY A 55 17.14 -11.48 6.04
CA GLY A 55 17.73 -12.40 5.07
C GLY A 55 16.71 -13.31 4.38
N MET A 56 15.42 -13.02 4.50
CA MET A 56 14.33 -13.76 3.85
C MET A 56 13.92 -13.05 2.55
N PRO A 57 13.30 -13.74 1.59
CA PRO A 57 12.70 -13.09 0.42
C PRO A 57 11.73 -11.98 0.85
N ASN A 58 11.67 -10.87 0.09
CA ASN A 58 10.81 -9.73 0.42
C ASN A 58 9.32 -10.10 0.50
N ARG A 59 8.89 -11.11 -0.25
CA ARG A 59 7.55 -11.71 -0.18
C ARG A 59 7.66 -13.23 -0.10
N GLY A 60 6.76 -13.87 0.63
CA GLY A 60 6.78 -15.32 0.78
C GLY A 60 5.63 -15.83 1.63
N THR A 61 5.76 -17.07 2.09
CA THR A 61 4.83 -17.70 3.04
C THR A 61 5.57 -18.25 4.26
N PHE A 62 4.84 -18.42 5.35
CA PHE A 62 5.25 -19.21 6.51
C PHE A 62 4.04 -19.95 7.07
N VAL A 63 4.27 -21.02 7.81
CA VAL A 63 3.22 -21.81 8.47
C VAL A 63 3.15 -21.41 9.94
N ASP A 64 1.95 -21.14 10.43
CA ASP A 64 1.69 -21.02 11.86
C ASP A 64 1.62 -22.43 12.46
N GLU A 65 2.66 -22.82 13.20
CA GLU A 65 2.80 -24.15 13.80
C GLU A 65 1.67 -24.50 14.80
N ARG A 66 0.91 -23.49 15.27
CA ARG A 66 -0.16 -23.70 16.26
C ARG A 66 -1.41 -24.31 15.64
N ASP A 67 -1.68 -24.05 14.37
CA ASP A 67 -2.89 -24.50 13.66
C ASP A 67 -2.62 -25.06 12.24
N GLY A 68 -1.37 -25.02 11.78
CA GLY A 68 -0.95 -25.49 10.45
C GLY A 68 -1.36 -24.54 9.32
N GLN A 69 -1.84 -23.34 9.62
CA GLN A 69 -2.28 -22.40 8.59
C GLN A 69 -1.09 -21.68 7.93
N GLU A 70 -1.07 -21.69 6.60
CA GLU A 70 -0.09 -20.93 5.83
C GLU A 70 -0.54 -19.47 5.66
N TYR A 71 0.33 -18.54 6.03
CA TYR A 71 0.15 -17.10 5.83
C TYR A 71 1.19 -16.57 4.86
N ARG A 72 0.79 -15.62 4.01
CA ARG A 72 1.74 -14.86 3.21
C ARG A 72 2.28 -13.70 4.04
N TYR A 73 3.44 -13.21 3.65
CA TYR A 73 4.01 -11.98 4.19
C TYR A 73 4.59 -11.11 3.07
N THR A 74 4.79 -9.82 3.38
CA THR A 74 5.37 -8.83 2.48
C THR A 74 6.22 -7.82 3.22
N THR A 75 7.22 -7.28 2.55
CA THR A 75 8.11 -6.24 3.09
C THR A 75 7.66 -4.88 2.58
N ILE A 76 7.50 -3.93 3.50
CA ILE A 76 7.12 -2.53 3.22
C ILE A 76 8.07 -1.64 4.03
N GLY A 77 8.88 -0.84 3.33
CA GLY A 77 10.04 -0.18 3.92
C GLY A 77 10.94 -1.20 4.59
N ASN A 78 11.19 -1.00 5.89
CA ASN A 78 11.99 -1.93 6.71
C ASN A 78 11.13 -2.89 7.54
N GLN A 79 9.82 -2.90 7.36
CA GLN A 79 8.90 -3.73 8.13
C GLN A 79 8.41 -4.93 7.31
N VAL A 80 8.32 -6.09 7.96
CA VAL A 80 7.78 -7.31 7.35
C VAL A 80 6.43 -7.62 7.98
N TRP A 81 5.37 -7.56 7.18
CA TRP A 81 3.99 -7.68 7.61
C TRP A 81 3.38 -8.99 7.14
N MET A 82 2.49 -9.58 7.94
CA MET A 82 1.57 -10.58 7.41
C MET A 82 0.68 -9.94 6.32
N ALA A 83 0.52 -10.63 5.20
CA ALA A 83 -0.31 -10.19 4.09
C ALA A 83 -1.80 -10.58 4.26
N GLN A 84 -2.15 -11.41 5.21
CA GLN A 84 -3.53 -11.68 5.63
C GLN A 84 -3.74 -11.24 7.08
N SER A 85 -5.00 -10.99 7.45
CA SER A 85 -5.35 -10.85 8.87
C SER A 85 -5.17 -12.21 9.53
N LEU A 86 -4.80 -12.21 10.81
CA LEU A 86 -4.69 -13.44 11.59
C LEU A 86 -6.04 -14.15 11.65
N ASN A 87 -6.01 -15.47 11.45
CA ASN A 87 -7.19 -16.34 11.44
C ASN A 87 -7.01 -17.55 12.38
N TYR A 88 -6.15 -17.39 13.38
CA TYR A 88 -5.92 -18.36 14.46
C TYR A 88 -7.15 -18.46 15.37
N GLU A 89 -7.63 -19.68 15.61
CA GLU A 89 -8.78 -19.92 16.48
C GLU A 89 -8.39 -19.85 17.97
N ALA A 90 -8.50 -18.64 18.52
CA ALA A 90 -8.35 -18.38 19.95
C ALA A 90 -9.71 -18.35 20.67
N THR A 91 -9.71 -18.58 21.98
CA THR A 91 -10.90 -18.43 22.82
C THR A 91 -11.49 -17.02 22.68
N GLY A 92 -12.78 -16.94 22.35
CA GLY A 92 -13.48 -15.66 22.18
C GLY A 92 -13.25 -14.98 20.82
N SER A 93 -12.50 -15.61 19.90
CA SER A 93 -12.44 -15.20 18.50
C SER A 93 -13.64 -15.69 17.71
N PHE A 94 -14.04 -14.97 16.66
CA PHE A 94 -15.17 -15.35 15.81
C PHE A 94 -15.06 -14.80 14.40
N CYS A 95 -15.80 -15.40 13.47
CA CYS A 95 -15.95 -14.89 12.11
C CYS A 95 -16.95 -13.74 12.08
N TYR A 96 -16.75 -12.77 11.18
CA TYR A 96 -17.77 -11.76 10.89
C TYR A 96 -19.13 -12.42 10.59
N ASP A 97 -20.22 -11.91 11.17
CA ASP A 97 -21.58 -12.50 11.16
C ASP A 97 -21.70 -13.95 11.67
N SER A 98 -20.68 -14.44 12.39
CA SER A 98 -20.58 -15.85 12.80
C SER A 98 -20.61 -16.84 11.63
N LEU A 99 -20.20 -16.41 10.42
CA LEU A 99 -20.18 -17.25 9.22
C LEU A 99 -18.75 -17.77 8.96
N PRO A 100 -18.50 -19.09 8.96
CA PRO A 100 -17.15 -19.66 8.74
C PRO A 100 -16.44 -19.14 7.48
N LYS A 101 -17.17 -18.99 6.37
CA LYS A 101 -16.66 -18.40 5.12
C LYS A 101 -16.04 -17.00 5.30
N ASN A 102 -16.50 -16.24 6.29
CA ASN A 102 -15.98 -14.90 6.55
C ASN A 102 -14.65 -14.93 7.30
N CYS A 103 -14.36 -16.00 8.06
CA CYS A 103 -13.02 -16.23 8.60
C CYS A 103 -12.00 -16.47 7.49
N GLU A 104 -12.33 -17.29 6.49
CA GLU A 104 -11.48 -17.51 5.30
C GLU A 104 -11.29 -16.21 4.50
N LYS A 105 -12.35 -15.40 4.42
CA LYS A 105 -12.39 -14.15 3.66
C LYS A 105 -11.62 -13.00 4.34
N TYR A 106 -11.79 -12.80 5.64
CA TYR A 106 -11.30 -11.61 6.34
C TYR A 106 -10.32 -11.89 7.47
N GLY A 107 -10.19 -13.15 7.88
CA GLY A 107 -9.62 -13.54 9.16
C GLY A 107 -10.64 -13.51 10.30
N ARG A 108 -10.18 -13.71 11.53
CA ARG A 108 -11.04 -13.68 12.72
C ARG A 108 -11.05 -12.29 13.36
N LEU A 109 -12.15 -11.97 14.00
CA LEU A 109 -12.27 -10.87 14.95
C LEU A 109 -11.88 -11.38 16.33
N TYR A 110 -11.09 -10.59 17.05
CA TYR A 110 -10.61 -10.92 18.39
C TYR A 110 -11.07 -9.87 19.39
N ARG A 111 -11.29 -10.31 20.63
CA ARG A 111 -11.41 -9.40 21.78
C ARG A 111 -10.06 -8.79 22.10
N GLY A 112 -10.04 -7.64 22.75
CA GLY A 112 -8.80 -6.98 23.18
C GLY A 112 -8.12 -7.65 24.39
N GLU A 113 -8.27 -8.97 24.54
CA GLU A 113 -7.73 -9.74 25.67
C GLU A 113 -6.59 -10.63 25.18
N ASN A 114 -5.50 -10.70 25.95
CA ASN A 114 -4.32 -11.53 25.64
C ASN A 114 -3.73 -11.29 24.24
N LEU A 115 -3.83 -10.05 23.73
CA LEU A 115 -3.40 -9.68 22.37
C LEU A 115 -1.96 -10.11 22.08
N ASP A 116 -1.07 -9.94 23.06
CA ASP A 116 0.37 -10.22 23.00
C ASP A 116 0.72 -11.67 22.67
N HIS A 117 -0.22 -12.60 22.85
CA HIS A 117 -0.03 -14.03 22.64
C HIS A 117 -0.73 -14.56 21.38
N LEU A 118 -1.41 -13.69 20.62
CA LEU A 118 -2.18 -14.11 19.44
C LEU A 118 -1.32 -14.28 18.20
N CYS A 119 -0.24 -13.50 18.02
CA CYS A 119 0.67 -13.68 16.90
C CYS A 119 1.58 -14.93 17.10
N PRO A 120 1.91 -15.66 16.02
CA PRO A 120 2.74 -16.86 16.10
C PRO A 120 4.19 -16.53 16.44
N ALA A 121 4.97 -17.55 16.84
CA ALA A 121 6.37 -17.37 17.20
C ALA A 121 7.19 -16.65 16.11
N GLY A 122 8.01 -15.68 16.51
CA GLY A 122 8.76 -14.82 15.59
C GLY A 122 7.90 -13.78 14.87
N TRP A 123 6.64 -13.62 15.26
CA TRP A 123 5.74 -12.54 14.87
C TRP A 123 5.15 -11.94 16.13
N ARG A 124 4.85 -10.65 16.09
CA ARG A 124 4.30 -9.91 17.22
C ARG A 124 3.11 -9.07 16.82
N MET A 125 2.33 -8.66 17.82
CA MET A 125 1.34 -7.62 17.63
C MET A 125 2.03 -6.30 17.24
N PRO A 126 1.45 -5.52 16.31
CA PRO A 126 1.95 -4.19 16.00
C PRO A 126 1.63 -3.21 17.13
N LYS A 127 2.50 -2.22 17.33
CA LYS A 127 2.27 -1.02 18.13
C LYS A 127 1.75 0.11 17.23
N SER A 128 1.33 1.24 17.79
CA SER A 128 0.87 2.37 16.98
C SER A 128 1.97 2.87 16.05
N ASN A 129 3.21 2.99 16.55
CA ASN A 129 4.37 3.38 15.74
C ASN A 129 4.65 2.42 14.57
N ASP A 130 4.26 1.14 14.65
CA ASP A 130 4.42 0.24 13.50
C ASP A 130 3.51 0.67 12.36
N TYR A 131 2.24 0.97 12.66
CA TYR A 131 1.30 1.49 11.66
C TYR A 131 1.63 2.91 11.23
N GLU A 132 2.16 3.77 12.10
CA GLU A 132 2.61 5.10 11.71
C GLU A 132 3.71 5.02 10.66
N ASN A 133 4.70 4.14 10.87
CA ASN A 133 5.73 3.88 9.86
C ASN A 133 5.16 3.35 8.55
N LEU A 134 4.18 2.44 8.61
CA LEU A 134 3.48 1.97 7.42
C LEU A 134 2.80 3.12 6.66
N LEU A 135 2.10 4.01 7.37
CA LEU A 135 1.41 5.17 6.80
C LEU A 135 2.36 6.16 6.15
N ILE A 136 3.51 6.42 6.78
CA ILE A 136 4.54 7.32 6.25
C ILE A 136 5.22 6.70 5.02
N THR A 137 5.42 5.39 5.04
CA THR A 137 6.12 4.65 3.99
C THR A 137 5.27 4.44 2.74
N VAL A 138 3.97 4.19 2.91
CA VAL A 138 3.02 3.96 1.82
C VAL A 138 2.38 5.29 1.41
N ASP A 139 2.94 5.93 0.39
CA ASP A 139 2.42 7.20 -0.16
C ASP A 139 0.98 7.05 -0.70
N ASN A 140 0.74 5.98 -1.47
CA ASN A 140 -0.58 5.66 -1.99
C ASN A 140 -1.23 4.52 -1.23
N ARG A 141 -2.23 4.82 -0.39
CA ARG A 141 -3.00 3.81 0.36
C ARG A 141 -3.53 2.65 -0.50
N MET A 142 -3.84 2.91 -1.77
CA MET A 142 -4.35 1.88 -2.67
C MET A 142 -3.33 0.75 -2.86
N ASP A 143 -2.03 0.99 -2.65
CA ASP A 143 -0.98 -0.02 -2.76
C ASP A 143 -1.05 -1.11 -1.67
N VAL A 144 -1.85 -0.93 -0.61
CA VAL A 144 -2.07 -1.92 0.46
C VAL A 144 -3.50 -2.46 0.57
N LEU A 145 -4.46 -1.90 -0.17
CA LEU A 145 -5.87 -2.35 -0.17
C LEU A 145 -6.11 -3.46 -1.20
N SER A 146 -7.01 -4.41 -0.91
CA SER A 146 -7.39 -5.50 -1.83
C SER A 146 -8.67 -5.19 -2.65
N THR A 147 -8.68 -5.42 -3.96
CA THR A 147 -9.89 -5.28 -4.83
C THR A 147 -11.00 -6.25 -4.43
N GLY A 148 -12.25 -5.90 -4.73
CA GLY A 148 -13.43 -6.74 -4.49
C GLY A 148 -13.88 -6.84 -3.03
N TYR A 149 -13.21 -6.14 -2.11
CA TYR A 149 -13.54 -6.11 -0.67
C TYR A 149 -13.97 -4.73 -0.18
N TRP A 150 -14.08 -3.75 -1.06
CA TRP A 150 -14.42 -2.37 -0.71
C TRP A 150 -15.54 -1.90 -1.63
N GLU A 151 -16.65 -1.43 -1.08
CA GLU A 151 -17.85 -1.00 -1.82
C GLU A 151 -17.53 0.12 -2.83
N ASN A 152 -16.59 1.00 -2.47
CA ASN A 152 -16.20 2.16 -3.26
C ASN A 152 -14.98 1.93 -4.18
N ILE A 153 -14.50 0.68 -4.32
CA ILE A 153 -13.37 0.32 -5.19
C ILE A 153 -13.85 -0.61 -6.29
N GLN A 154 -13.73 -0.17 -7.55
CA GLN A 154 -13.99 -1.03 -8.71
C GLN A 154 -12.82 -1.97 -8.98
N ASP A 155 -13.11 -3.19 -9.43
CA ASP A 155 -12.13 -4.26 -9.70
C ASP A 155 -11.12 -3.94 -10.82
N THR A 156 -11.29 -2.82 -11.53
CA THR A 156 -10.44 -2.39 -12.66
C THR A 156 -9.21 -1.59 -12.24
N ILE A 157 -9.03 -1.32 -10.94
CA ILE A 157 -7.90 -0.52 -10.43
C ILE A 157 -6.76 -1.46 -10.02
N TYR A 158 -5.55 -1.21 -10.51
CA TYR A 158 -4.33 -1.92 -10.11
C TYR A 158 -3.90 -1.49 -8.69
N ILE A 159 -4.48 -2.15 -7.69
CA ILE A 159 -4.26 -1.89 -6.25
C ILE A 159 -3.58 -3.08 -5.59
N ASN A 160 -3.21 -2.95 -4.32
CA ASN A 160 -2.44 -3.93 -3.55
C ASN A 160 -1.02 -4.20 -4.11
N LYS A 161 -0.36 -3.20 -4.71
CA LYS A 161 1.00 -3.35 -5.24
C LYS A 161 1.98 -3.90 -4.21
N CYS A 162 1.82 -3.52 -2.94
CA CYS A 162 2.64 -3.99 -1.82
C CYS A 162 2.25 -5.37 -1.28
N GLY A 163 1.13 -5.94 -1.70
CA GLY A 163 0.74 -7.30 -1.34
C GLY A 163 0.18 -7.48 0.07
N MET A 164 -0.04 -6.41 0.85
CA MET A 164 -0.54 -6.49 2.24
C MET A 164 -2.02 -6.90 2.35
N SER A 165 -2.80 -6.79 1.27
CA SER A 165 -4.20 -7.23 1.16
C SER A 165 -5.08 -6.81 2.36
N LEU A 166 -5.16 -5.52 2.65
CA LEU A 166 -6.15 -4.98 3.58
C LEU A 166 -7.55 -5.11 2.96
N ARG A 167 -8.42 -5.87 3.63
CA ARG A 167 -9.79 -6.17 3.20
C ARG A 167 -10.77 -5.51 4.17
N ALA A 168 -11.81 -4.85 3.66
CA ALA A 168 -12.80 -4.18 4.49
C ALA A 168 -13.76 -5.18 5.15
N GLY A 169 -13.26 -5.86 6.18
CA GLY A 169 -14.03 -6.84 6.95
C GLY A 169 -14.89 -6.21 8.04
N GLY A 170 -14.95 -4.89 8.15
CA GLY A 170 -15.67 -4.19 9.19
C GLY A 170 -15.08 -4.40 10.58
N PHE A 171 -15.97 -4.56 11.55
CA PHE A 171 -15.66 -4.93 12.94
C PHE A 171 -16.88 -5.57 13.61
N ALA A 172 -16.76 -5.93 14.89
CA ALA A 172 -17.93 -6.26 15.71
C ALA A 172 -18.00 -5.42 16.98
N TYR A 173 -19.20 -4.94 17.29
CA TYR A 173 -19.55 -4.28 18.52
C TYR A 173 -20.53 -5.16 19.29
N LEU A 174 -20.15 -5.56 20.50
CA LEU A 174 -20.83 -6.60 21.27
C LEU A 174 -20.93 -7.90 20.44
N THR A 175 -22.13 -8.24 19.98
CA THR A 175 -22.44 -9.41 19.16
C THR A 175 -22.79 -9.05 17.72
N GLU A 176 -22.78 -7.77 17.36
CA GLU A 176 -23.19 -7.28 16.05
C GLU A 176 -21.98 -6.94 15.19
N SER A 177 -21.89 -7.59 14.05
CA SER A 177 -20.95 -7.27 12.99
C SER A 177 -21.43 -6.03 12.21
N ARG A 178 -20.50 -5.11 11.92
CA ARG A 178 -20.81 -3.81 11.29
C ARG A 178 -19.80 -3.47 10.20
N ASN A 179 -20.25 -2.68 9.23
CA ASN A 179 -19.43 -2.01 8.22
C ASN A 179 -18.63 -2.93 7.27
N GLU A 180 -19.13 -4.15 6.98
CA GLU A 180 -18.57 -4.96 5.87
C GLU A 180 -18.47 -4.12 4.59
N ASN A 181 -17.37 -4.29 3.86
CA ASN A 181 -17.06 -3.61 2.61
C ASN A 181 -16.83 -2.09 2.73
N ASN A 182 -16.92 -1.51 3.92
CA ASN A 182 -16.79 -0.06 4.13
C ASN A 182 -15.51 0.33 4.87
N ASP A 183 -15.19 -0.39 5.94
CA ASP A 183 -13.98 -0.17 6.74
C ASP A 183 -13.36 -1.48 7.24
N VAL A 184 -12.19 -1.36 7.86
CA VAL A 184 -11.59 -2.40 8.69
C VAL A 184 -10.82 -1.73 9.81
N SER A 185 -10.85 -2.35 10.99
CA SER A 185 -10.07 -1.93 12.14
C SER A 185 -9.20 -3.08 12.64
N PHE A 186 -7.99 -2.74 13.06
CA PHE A 186 -7.04 -3.68 13.64
C PHE A 186 -6.64 -3.26 15.05
N TRP A 187 -6.52 -4.22 15.95
CA TRP A 187 -5.91 -3.97 17.26
C TRP A 187 -4.43 -3.63 17.13
N THR A 188 -3.97 -2.67 17.93
CA THR A 188 -2.55 -2.56 18.28
C THR A 188 -2.33 -3.19 19.66
N ASN A 189 -1.08 -3.53 19.98
CA ASN A 189 -0.67 -3.85 21.34
C ASN A 189 -0.13 -2.60 22.04
N GLU A 190 -0.98 -1.58 22.13
CA GLU A 190 -0.70 -0.37 22.88
C GLU A 190 -1.99 0.16 23.51
N SER A 191 -2.01 0.21 24.85
CA SER A 191 -3.11 0.77 25.63
C SER A 191 -2.90 2.27 25.85
N ASP A 192 -3.99 3.02 26.06
CA ASP A 192 -3.92 4.41 26.51
C ASP A 192 -3.59 4.57 28.02
N GLY A 193 -3.25 3.47 28.70
CA GLY A 193 -3.03 3.40 30.13
C GLY A 193 -4.25 2.91 30.92
N SER A 194 -5.32 2.50 30.23
CA SER A 194 -6.53 1.88 30.79
C SER A 194 -6.95 0.62 30.00
N ASP A 195 -8.19 0.17 30.13
CA ASP A 195 -8.76 -0.99 29.39
C ASP A 195 -9.14 -0.65 27.93
N TYR A 196 -8.44 0.32 27.35
CA TYR A 196 -8.67 0.87 26.03
C TYR A 196 -7.38 0.80 25.21
N PHE A 197 -7.49 0.22 24.02
CA PHE A 197 -6.34 -0.01 23.13
C PHE A 197 -6.45 0.83 21.87
N PHE A 198 -5.32 1.35 21.40
CA PHE A 198 -5.29 2.02 20.11
C PHE A 198 -5.59 1.03 18.99
N THR A 199 -6.11 1.56 17.90
CA THR A 199 -6.50 0.76 16.73
C THR A 199 -6.00 1.41 15.47
N PHE A 200 -5.64 0.59 14.50
CA PHE A 200 -5.42 1.05 13.14
C PHE A 200 -6.74 0.94 12.36
N TYR A 201 -7.28 2.09 11.97
CA TYR A 201 -8.54 2.21 11.25
C TYR A 201 -8.28 2.51 9.78
N VAL A 202 -8.96 1.80 8.90
CA VAL A 202 -8.89 1.99 7.45
C VAL A 202 -10.29 2.05 6.88
N CYS A 203 -10.60 3.14 6.18
CA CYS A 203 -11.75 3.21 5.29
C CYS A 203 -11.30 3.62 3.88
N TYR A 204 -12.24 3.67 2.94
CA TYR A 204 -11.92 3.89 1.53
C TYR A 204 -10.99 5.08 1.25
N ASN A 205 -11.13 6.20 1.96
CA ASN A 205 -10.37 7.44 1.71
C ASN A 205 -9.36 7.79 2.80
N TYR A 206 -9.19 6.95 3.81
CA TYR A 206 -8.47 7.33 5.02
C TYR A 206 -7.87 6.13 5.74
N MET A 207 -6.65 6.28 6.23
CA MET A 207 -5.98 5.32 7.11
C MET A 207 -5.37 6.10 8.27
N SER A 208 -5.58 5.63 9.50
CA SER A 208 -5.08 6.31 10.70
C SER A 208 -4.98 5.39 11.89
N ILE A 209 -4.11 5.76 12.82
CA ILE A 209 -4.22 5.28 14.20
C ILE A 209 -5.33 6.09 14.88
N SER A 210 -6.22 5.41 15.61
CA SER A 210 -7.27 6.08 16.36
C SER A 210 -6.68 6.98 17.44
N SER A 211 -7.18 8.21 17.54
CA SER A 211 -6.73 9.17 18.56
C SER A 211 -7.24 8.86 19.97
N LEU A 212 -8.13 7.88 20.11
CA LEU A 212 -8.68 7.39 21.37
C LEU A 212 -8.57 5.87 21.40
N GLY A 213 -8.31 5.31 22.57
CA GLY A 213 -8.37 3.87 22.75
C GLY A 213 -9.81 3.35 22.63
N HIS A 214 -9.94 2.06 22.32
CA HIS A 214 -11.23 1.37 22.17
C HIS A 214 -11.37 0.27 23.21
N SER A 215 -12.59 0.15 23.76
CA SER A 215 -12.90 -0.79 24.84
C SER A 215 -12.71 -2.24 24.39
N ILE A 216 -11.88 -2.98 25.13
CA ILE A 216 -11.61 -4.41 24.89
C ILE A 216 -12.83 -5.31 25.10
N GLU A 217 -13.73 -4.90 26.00
CA GLU A 217 -14.95 -5.67 26.33
C GLU A 217 -15.99 -5.61 25.22
N THR A 218 -16.14 -4.45 24.58
CA THR A 218 -17.24 -4.19 23.64
C THR A 218 -16.81 -4.33 22.19
N MET A 219 -15.61 -3.89 21.84
CA MET A 219 -15.11 -3.97 20.47
C MET A 219 -14.42 -5.30 20.18
N LYS A 220 -14.47 -5.71 18.91
CA LYS A 220 -13.65 -6.80 18.37
C LYS A 220 -13.16 -6.40 17.00
N TYR A 221 -11.86 -6.52 16.81
CA TYR A 221 -11.14 -6.08 15.63
C TYR A 221 -10.24 -7.19 15.11
N TYR A 222 -9.76 -7.01 13.88
CA TYR A 222 -8.82 -7.94 13.27
C TYR A 222 -7.43 -7.74 13.87
N ILE A 223 -6.54 -8.71 13.59
CA ILE A 223 -5.13 -8.62 13.97
C ILE A 223 -4.29 -8.78 12.71
N ARG A 224 -3.22 -8.00 12.62
CA ARG A 224 -2.27 -8.03 11.50
C ARG A 224 -0.85 -8.07 12.06
N CYS A 225 -0.30 -9.26 12.27
CA CYS A 225 1.00 -9.37 12.91
C CYS A 225 2.13 -8.82 12.02
N ILE A 226 3.19 -8.37 12.69
CA ILE A 226 4.44 -7.91 12.10
C ILE A 226 5.58 -8.80 12.59
N LYS A 227 6.63 -8.97 11.77
CA LYS A 227 7.83 -9.72 12.15
C LYS A 227 8.53 -9.06 13.34
N GLU A 228 8.96 -9.88 14.30
CA GLU A 228 9.77 -9.47 15.46
C GLU A 228 11.25 -9.35 15.10
#